data_AF-A0A9P7DIT4-F1
#
_entry.id   AF-A0A9P7DIT4-F1
#
_cell.length_a   1.000
_cell.length_b   1.000
_cell.length_c   1.000
_cell.angle_alpha   90.00
_cell.angle_beta   90.00
_cell.angle_gamma   90.00
#
_symmetry.space_group_name_H-M   'P 1'
#
loop_
_entity.id
_entity.type
_entity.pdbx_description
1 polymer ?
#
loop_
_entity_poly.entity_id
_entity_poly.type
_entity_poly.pdbx_seq_one_letter_code
_entity_poly.pdbx_strand_id
1 'polypeptide(L)'
;IGMGGFKTAHAGWLTLMLPPTSGLGSRARHDIVVKRPFQKVYPKGMPANMEFKIGRFAPKDESAKLFREANVLYWAKALLGLVYDFID
;
A
#
# COMPACT_ATOMS: atom_id res chain seq x y z
N ILE A 1 13.05 -2.62 0.19
CA ILE A 1 12.87 -2.61 -1.28
C ILE A 1 13.06 -1.20 -1.81
N GLY A 2 12.34 -0.22 -1.29
CA GLY A 2 12.59 1.17 -1.65
C GLY A 2 11.53 2.12 -1.13
N MET A 3 11.58 3.35 -1.62
CA MET A 3 10.63 4.41 -1.32
C MET A 3 9.99 4.87 -2.63
N GLY A 4 8.66 4.94 -2.67
CA GLY A 4 7.93 5.59 -3.75
C GLY A 4 7.52 7.02 -3.37
N GLY A 5 6.68 7.66 -4.19
CA GLY A 5 6.23 9.03 -3.94
C GLY A 5 5.43 9.22 -2.64
N PHE A 6 4.72 8.17 -2.18
CA PHE A 6 3.78 8.25 -1.04
C PHE A 6 3.86 7.07 -0.07
N LYS A 7 4.63 6.02 -0.39
CA LYS A 7 4.69 4.78 0.40
C LYS A 7 6.13 4.26 0.47
N THR A 8 6.51 3.67 1.60
CA THR A 8 7.74 2.87 1.72
C THR A 8 7.42 1.40 1.48
N ALA A 9 8.35 0.66 0.89
CA ALA A 9 8.22 -0.77 0.62
C ALA A 9 9.33 -1.56 1.33
N HIS A 10 8.93 -2.43 2.24
CA HIS A 10 9.82 -3.29 3.02
C HIS A 10 9.55 -4.75 2.67
N ALA A 11 10.61 -5.55 2.58
CA ALA A 11 10.45 -7.00 2.56
C ALA A 11 9.96 -7.45 3.94
N GLY A 12 9.10 -8.46 3.96
CA GLY A 12 8.58 -9.04 5.19
C GLY A 12 8.22 -10.50 4.98
N TRP A 13 7.91 -11.18 6.08
CA TRP A 13 7.50 -12.57 6.08
C TRP A 13 6.12 -12.69 6.71
N LEU A 14 5.19 -13.36 6.02
CA LEU A 14 3.83 -13.51 6.52
C LEU A 14 3.74 -14.63 7.55
N THR A 15 3.42 -14.28 8.80
CA THR A 15 3.33 -15.23 9.93
C THR A 15 1.90 -15.56 10.34
N LEU A 16 0.93 -15.47 9.41
CA LEU A 16 -0.48 -15.77 9.72
C LEU A 16 -0.61 -17.20 10.24
N MET A 17 -1.29 -17.34 11.38
CA MET A 17 -1.77 -18.62 11.89
C MET A 17 -3.21 -18.78 11.43
N LEU A 18 -3.56 -19.96 10.90
CA LEU A 18 -4.88 -20.25 10.31
C LEU A 18 -5.21 -19.34 9.11
N PRO A 19 -4.46 -19.45 7.99
CA PRO A 19 -4.76 -18.67 6.80
C PRO A 19 -6.16 -19.03 6.24
N PRO A 20 -6.88 -18.06 5.63
CA PRO A 20 -8.13 -18.35 4.94
C PRO A 20 -7.92 -19.34 3.79
N THR A 21 -8.95 -20.07 3.39
CA THR A 21 -8.84 -21.05 2.29
C THR A 21 -8.61 -20.41 0.92
N SER A 22 -8.92 -19.11 0.76
CA SER A 22 -8.72 -18.37 -0.48
C SER A 22 -8.45 -16.87 -0.23
N GLY A 23 -8.00 -16.17 -1.25
CA GLY A 23 -7.77 -14.73 -1.20
C GLY A 23 -6.42 -14.31 -0.60
N LEU A 24 -6.31 -13.03 -0.24
CA LEU A 24 -5.08 -12.45 0.29
C LEU A 24 -4.76 -13.03 1.66
N GLY A 25 -3.56 -13.61 1.80
CA GLY A 25 -3.12 -14.27 3.04
C GLY A 25 -3.54 -15.74 3.17
N SER A 26 -4.13 -16.34 2.13
CA SER A 26 -4.45 -17.78 2.12
C SER A 26 -3.22 -18.68 2.15
N ARG A 27 -2.07 -18.14 1.73
CA ARG A 27 -0.78 -18.77 1.92
C ARG A 27 -0.19 -18.23 3.23
N ALA A 28 0.07 -19.11 4.19
CA ALA A 28 0.90 -18.75 5.34
C ALA A 28 2.39 -18.87 4.98
N ARG A 29 3.26 -18.22 5.76
CA ARG A 29 4.71 -18.42 5.74
C ARG A 29 5.31 -18.24 4.34
N HIS A 30 5.14 -17.06 3.78
CA HIS A 30 5.74 -16.70 2.50
C HIS A 30 6.22 -15.25 2.49
N ASP A 31 7.11 -14.95 1.54
CA ASP A 31 7.63 -13.62 1.33
C ASP A 31 6.54 -12.66 0.89
N ILE A 32 6.56 -11.48 1.51
CA ILE A 32 5.64 -10.39 1.21
C ILE A 32 6.39 -9.07 1.09
N VAL A 33 5.72 -8.10 0.47
CA VAL A 33 6.14 -6.70 0.45
C VAL A 33 5.16 -5.89 1.27
N VAL A 34 5.62 -5.38 2.40
CA VAL A 34 4.83 -4.47 3.24
C VAL A 34 4.99 -3.06 2.70
N LYS A 35 3.89 -2.52 2.16
CA LYS A 35 3.79 -1.12 1.74
C LYS A 35 3.17 -0.29 2.85
N ARG A 36 3.85 0.77 3.28
CA ARG A 36 3.36 1.67 4.33
C ARG A 36 3.25 3.10 3.83
N PRO A 37 2.07 3.75 3.88
CA PRO A 37 1.94 5.16 3.51
C PRO A 37 2.74 6.06 4.45
N PHE A 38 3.15 7.22 3.92
CA PHE A 38 3.78 8.26 4.69
C PHE A 38 3.33 9.65 4.23
N GLN A 39 3.52 10.64 5.10
CA GLN A 39 3.41 12.05 4.75
C GLN A 39 4.80 12.65 4.63
N LYS A 40 4.98 13.54 3.66
CA LYS A 40 6.19 14.33 3.52
C LYS A 40 6.16 15.45 4.56
N VAL A 41 7.11 15.43 5.49
CA VAL A 41 7.25 16.46 6.52
C VAL A 41 8.39 17.37 6.11
N TYR A 42 8.05 18.63 5.84
CA TYR A 42 9.01 19.66 5.46
C TYR A 42 9.42 20.49 6.69
N PRO A 43 10.71 20.80 6.87
CA PRO A 43 11.15 21.71 7.92
C PRO A 43 10.47 23.07 7.79
N LYS A 44 10.07 23.68 8.91
CA LYS A 44 9.52 25.04 8.91
C LYS A 44 10.56 26.04 8.38
N GLY A 45 10.13 26.92 7.47
CA GLY A 45 11.00 27.97 6.91
C GLY A 45 11.87 27.54 5.73
N MET A 46 11.80 26.28 5.29
CA MET A 46 12.49 25.83 4.07
C MET A 46 11.54 25.76 2.87
N PRO A 47 12.02 26.08 1.66
CA PRO A 47 11.21 25.99 0.46
C PRO A 47 10.87 24.52 0.13
N ALA A 48 9.68 24.31 -0.45
CA ALA A 48 9.08 22.97 -0.66
C ALA A 48 9.85 22.03 -1.62
N ASN A 49 10.94 22.54 -2.20
CA ASN A 49 11.88 21.84 -3.07
C ASN A 49 13.07 21.20 -2.33
N MET A 50 13.17 21.33 -0.99
CA MET A 50 14.18 20.65 -0.18
C MET A 50 13.77 19.24 0.29
N GLU A 51 14.76 18.49 0.77
CA GLU A 51 14.65 17.13 1.28
C GLU A 51 13.57 17.02 2.38
N PHE A 52 12.60 16.12 2.19
CA PHE A 52 11.52 15.89 3.14
C PHE A 52 11.85 14.75 4.09
N LYS A 53 11.31 14.80 5.30
CA LYS A 53 11.34 13.65 6.23
C LYS A 53 10.08 12.81 6.06
N ILE A 54 10.23 11.50 6.25
CA ILE A 54 9.11 10.56 6.26
C ILE A 54 8.37 10.70 7.60
N GLY A 55 7.19 11.32 7.59
CA GLY A 55 6.27 11.31 8.72
C GLY A 55 5.31 10.13 8.64
N ARG A 56 5.02 9.50 9.79
CA ARG A 56 4.01 8.45 9.89
C ARG A 56 2.65 9.05 10.21
N PHE A 57 1.62 8.45 9.64
CA PHE A 57 0.23 8.78 9.97
C PHE A 57 -0.13 8.16 11.31
N ALA A 58 -1.08 8.79 12.03
CA ALA A 58 -1.73 8.13 13.14
C ALA A 58 -2.56 6.94 12.60
N PRO A 59 -2.76 5.86 13.38
CA PRO A 59 -3.47 4.67 12.91
C PRO A 59 -4.84 4.95 12.29
N LYS A 60 -5.59 5.92 12.86
CA LYS A 60 -6.90 6.35 12.35
C LYS A 60 -6.83 6.98 10.96
N ASP A 61 -5.79 7.77 10.68
CA ASP A 61 -5.61 8.43 9.38
C ASP A 61 -4.97 7.49 8.36
N GLU A 62 -4.14 6.56 8.84
CA GLU A 62 -3.51 5.52 8.03
C GLU A 62 -4.57 4.56 7.47
N SER A 63 -5.51 4.09 8.30
CA SER A 63 -6.55 3.15 7.88
C SER A 63 -7.43 3.70 6.76
N ALA A 64 -7.90 4.95 6.87
CA ALA A 64 -8.70 5.59 5.82
C ALA A 64 -7.97 5.65 4.47
N LYS A 65 -6.65 5.88 4.48
CA LYS A 65 -5.83 5.89 3.26
C LYS A 65 -5.63 4.48 2.70
N LEU A 66 -5.46 3.49 3.56
CA LEU A 66 -5.34 2.08 3.16
C LEU A 66 -6.64 1.58 2.51
N PHE A 67 -7.81 1.90 3.08
CA PHE A 67 -9.09 1.53 2.49
C PHE A 67 -9.30 2.16 1.11
N ARG A 68 -8.93 3.44 0.95
CA ARG A 68 -9.00 4.11 -0.35
C ARG A 68 -8.12 3.42 -1.39
N GLU A 69 -6.87 3.08 -1.04
CA GLU A 69 -5.96 2.36 -1.93
C GLU A 69 -6.53 0.99 -2.33
N ALA A 70 -7.04 0.22 -1.36
CA ALA A 70 -7.64 -1.08 -1.62
C ALA A 70 -8.82 -0.99 -2.60
N ASN A 71 -9.69 0.02 -2.44
CA ASN A 71 -10.82 0.25 -3.34
C ASN A 71 -10.36 0.63 -4.76
N VAL A 72 -9.35 1.49 -4.89
CA VAL A 72 -8.81 1.86 -6.21
C VAL A 72 -8.21 0.65 -6.92
N LEU A 73 -7.46 -0.19 -6.21
CA LEU A 73 -6.91 -1.42 -6.77
C LEU A 73 -8.01 -2.42 -7.15
N TYR A 74 -9.06 -2.51 -6.33
CA TYR A 74 -10.22 -3.34 -6.62
C TYR A 74 -10.93 -2.90 -7.91
N TRP A 75 -11.22 -1.60 -8.04
CA TRP A 75 -11.84 -1.07 -9.25
C TRP A 75 -10.95 -1.19 -10.49
N ALA A 76 -9.65 -0.94 -10.36
CA ALA A 76 -8.70 -1.12 -11.46
C ALA A 76 -8.68 -2.58 -11.95
N LYS A 77 -8.70 -3.56 -11.02
CA LYS A 77 -8.78 -4.98 -11.36
C LYS A 77 -10.10 -5.33 -12.03
N ALA A 78 -11.23 -4.84 -11.51
CA ALA A 78 -12.55 -5.10 -12.08
C ALA A 78 -12.67 -4.52 -13.50
N LEU A 79 -12.19 -3.28 -13.71
CA LEU A 79 -12.16 -2.65 -15.02
C LEU A 79 -11.28 -3.44 -15.99
N LEU A 80 -10.10 -3.89 -15.55
CA LEU A 80 -9.24 -4.73 -16.38
C LEU A 80 -9.94 -6.02 -16.82
N GLY A 81 -10.66 -6.68 -15.91
CA GLY A 81 -11.46 -7.87 -16.23
C GLY A 81 -12.53 -7.57 -17.29
N LEU A 82 -13.30 -6.51 -17.11
CA LEU A 82 -14.31 -6.07 -18.07
C LEU A 82 -13.72 -5.77 -19.45
N VAL A 83 -12.54 -5.16 -19.51
CA VAL A 83 -11.85 -4.86 -20.77
C VAL A 83 -11.47 -6.14 -21.51
N TYR A 84 -10.96 -7.15 -20.80
CA TYR A 84 -10.66 -8.44 -21.42
C TYR A 84 -11.93 -9.16 -21.89
N ASP A 85 -12.99 -9.18 -21.08
CA ASP A 85 -14.27 -9.81 -21.44
C ASP A 85 -14.97 -9.13 -22.64
N PHE A 86 -14.64 -7.87 -22.93
CA PHE A 86 -15.23 -7.10 -24.04
C PHE A 86 -14.42 -7.18 -25.34
N ILE A 87 -13.09 -7.32 -25.24
CA ILE A 87 -12.18 -7.32 -26.40
C ILE A 87 -11.95 -8.74 -26.94
N ASP A 88 -12.00 -9.76 -26.08
CA ASP A 88 -12.07 -11.17 -26.53
C ASP A 88 -13.44 -11.50 -27.16
#